data_AF-L2FL49-F1
#
_entry.id   AF-L2FL49-F1
#
_cell.length_a   1.000
_cell.length_b   1.000
_cell.length_c   1.000
_cell.angle_alpha   90.00
_cell.angle_beta   90.00
_cell.angle_gamma   90.00
#
_symmetry.space_group_name_H-M   'P 1'
#
loop_
_entity.id
_entity.type
_entity.pdbx_description
1 polymer ?
#
loop_
_entity_poly.entity_id
_entity_poly.type
_entity_poly.pdbx_seq_one_letter_code
_entity_poly.pdbx_strand_id
1 'polypeptide(L)'
;MASYALYPVPAFLSPAITESPSLSPLTLLFLTTGTALCSASANSLNMLYEPSTDAKMTRTRNRPLVRGLLSTRAAVMFAVATALTGVGALYFGVNPTVACLGGANIFIYAGMYTPMKAMSAANTWLGATASGDGSWRELLLASDGSSIGGWLMAGLLFAWQFPHFMALSWPIREEYKAAGLRMLAWTNPARNARVALRYSIAFIPLCVALCAAGVTEWSFAVTSLPVNGWLSGLFWASVWHLPVVMVLALLQKKGMWSRVWNSVMGSDEDEWEDDELDEMPVTPPAPRR
;
A
#
# COMPACT_ATOMS: atom_id res chain seq x y z
N MET A 1 -3.40 27.64 9.45
CA MET A 1 -3.60 27.81 7.99
C MET A 1 -2.61 26.94 7.23
N ALA A 2 -3.11 26.12 6.31
CA ALA A 2 -2.46 24.93 5.75
C ALA A 2 -1.13 25.17 5.02
N SER A 3 -0.10 24.41 5.38
CA SER A 3 1.24 24.42 4.75
C SER A 3 1.45 23.30 3.71
N TYR A 4 0.39 22.76 3.10
CA TYR A 4 0.48 21.56 2.25
C TYR A 4 -0.05 21.77 0.82
N ALA A 5 0.41 22.83 0.14
CA ALA A 5 0.14 23.02 -1.28
C ALA A 5 1.36 23.60 -1.99
N LEU A 6 2.24 22.73 -2.50
CA LEU A 6 3.20 23.10 -3.56
C LEU A 6 2.62 22.94 -4.97
N TYR A 7 1.33 22.60 -5.08
CA TYR A 7 0.59 22.68 -6.33
C TYR A 7 -0.84 23.16 -6.02
N PRO A 8 -1.40 24.10 -6.79
CA PRO A 8 -2.79 24.47 -6.63
C PRO A 8 -3.65 23.25 -6.96
N VAL A 9 -4.24 22.66 -5.92
CA VAL A 9 -5.37 21.74 -6.11
C VAL A 9 -6.40 22.50 -6.93
N PRO A 10 -6.81 22.00 -8.11
CA PRO A 10 -7.83 22.66 -8.91
C PRO A 10 -9.04 22.98 -8.03
N ALA A 11 -9.61 24.19 -8.16
CA ALA A 11 -10.62 24.71 -7.24
C ALA A 11 -11.83 23.77 -7.04
N PHE A 12 -12.09 22.86 -7.98
CA PHE A 12 -13.15 21.85 -7.90
C PHE A 12 -12.84 20.66 -6.96
N LEU A 13 -11.61 20.52 -6.49
CA LEU A 13 -11.15 19.50 -5.54
C LEU A 13 -10.86 20.09 -4.14
N SER A 14 -11.05 21.39 -3.96
CA SER A 14 -10.83 22.04 -2.66
C SER A 14 -11.96 21.67 -1.70
N PRO A 15 -11.68 21.01 -0.56
CA PRO A 15 -12.66 20.81 0.50
C PRO A 15 -12.88 22.18 1.17
N ALA A 16 -13.96 22.85 0.83
CA ALA A 16 -14.47 23.88 1.71
C ALA A 16 -14.90 23.18 3.01
N ILE A 17 -14.09 23.39 4.06
CA ILE A 17 -14.46 23.20 5.46
C ILE A 17 -14.57 21.73 5.90
N THR A 18 -13.44 21.12 6.28
CA THR A 18 -13.36 20.16 7.42
C THR A 18 -11.92 19.71 7.64
N GLU A 19 -11.42 19.77 8.88
CA GLU A 19 -10.14 19.19 9.32
C GLU A 19 -10.21 17.65 9.41
N SER A 20 -10.53 17.03 8.28
CA SER A 20 -10.43 15.59 8.06
C SER A 20 -9.70 15.38 6.75
N PRO A 21 -8.95 14.28 6.56
CA PRO A 21 -8.35 13.98 5.26
C PRO A 21 -9.49 13.78 4.27
N SER A 22 -9.92 14.85 3.60
CA SER A 22 -11.07 14.87 2.71
C SER A 22 -10.67 14.20 1.41
N LEU A 23 -10.70 12.87 1.41
CA LEU A 23 -10.75 12.10 0.20
C LEU A 23 -12.11 12.39 -0.44
N SER A 24 -12.19 13.44 -1.26
CA SER A 24 -13.36 13.70 -2.09
C SER A 24 -13.73 12.40 -2.82
N PRO A 25 -15.01 12.02 -2.92
CA PRO A 25 -15.43 10.85 -3.68
C PRO A 25 -14.82 10.80 -5.09
N LEU A 26 -14.57 11.98 -5.67
CA LEU A 26 -13.89 12.14 -6.94
C LEU A 26 -12.40 11.73 -6.88
N THR A 27 -11.65 12.15 -5.86
CA THR A 27 -10.26 11.73 -5.64
C THR A 27 -10.17 10.22 -5.41
N LEU A 28 -11.12 9.64 -4.67
CA LEU A 28 -11.21 8.18 -4.50
C LEU A 28 -11.48 7.47 -5.82
N LEU A 29 -12.38 8.00 -6.65
CA LEU A 29 -12.66 7.46 -7.97
C LEU A 29 -11.39 7.46 -8.83
N PHE A 30 -10.66 8.57 -8.90
CA PHE A 30 -9.41 8.65 -9.65
C PHE A 30 -8.32 7.74 -9.10
N LEU A 31 -8.16 7.67 -7.78
CA LEU A 31 -7.18 6.80 -7.13
C LEU A 31 -7.46 5.32 -7.43
N THR A 32 -8.71 4.89 -7.25
CA THR A 32 -9.11 3.49 -7.44
C THR A 32 -9.05 3.08 -8.91
N THR A 33 -9.64 3.88 -9.81
CA THR A 33 -9.62 3.59 -11.25
C THR A 33 -8.22 3.69 -11.84
N GLY A 34 -7.44 4.71 -11.47
CA GLY A 34 -6.06 4.89 -11.91
C GLY A 34 -5.16 3.73 -11.48
N THR A 35 -5.26 3.30 -10.22
CA THR A 35 -4.52 2.15 -9.68
C THR A 35 -4.93 0.84 -10.35
N ALA A 36 -6.23 0.64 -10.59
CA ALA A 36 -6.76 -0.54 -11.28
C ALA A 36 -6.24 -0.62 -12.72
N LEU A 37 -6.21 0.51 -13.45
CA LEU A 37 -5.68 0.58 -14.81
C LEU A 37 -4.17 0.33 -14.85
N CYS A 38 -3.39 0.89 -13.91
CA CYS A 38 -1.97 0.58 -13.80
C CYS A 38 -1.73 -0.90 -13.54
N SER A 39 -2.53 -1.51 -12.66
CA SER A 39 -2.47 -2.95 -12.36
C SER A 39 -2.87 -3.80 -13.57
N ALA A 40 -3.87 -3.38 -14.34
CA ALA A 40 -4.30 -4.05 -15.57
C ALA A 40 -3.21 -4.00 -16.64
N SER A 41 -2.53 -2.87 -16.80
CA SER A 41 -1.39 -2.71 -17.70
C SER A 41 -0.24 -3.65 -17.34
N ALA A 42 0.20 -3.62 -16.07
CA ALA A 42 1.28 -4.46 -15.56
C ALA A 42 0.99 -5.97 -15.75
N ASN A 43 -0.25 -6.40 -15.48
CA ASN A 43 -0.68 -7.78 -15.71
C ASN A 43 -0.71 -8.16 -17.20
N SER A 44 -1.15 -7.24 -18.07
CA SER A 44 -1.17 -7.46 -19.52
C SER A 44 0.24 -7.62 -20.08
N LEU A 45 1.18 -6.79 -19.63
CA LEU A 45 2.60 -6.91 -19.99
C LEU A 45 3.21 -8.22 -19.46
N ASN A 46 2.88 -8.64 -18.23
CA ASN A 46 3.35 -9.93 -17.73
C ASN A 46 2.88 -11.10 -18.62
N MET A 47 1.63 -11.08 -19.09
CA MET A 47 1.13 -12.11 -20.01
C MET A 47 1.79 -12.05 -21.39
N LEU A 48 2.21 -10.85 -21.83
CA LEU A 48 2.94 -10.66 -23.09
C LEU A 48 4.36 -11.21 -23.04
N TYR A 49 5.03 -11.14 -21.88
CA TYR A 49 6.41 -11.63 -21.72
C TYR A 49 6.50 -13.15 -21.56
N GLU A 50 5.52 -13.79 -20.91
CA GLU A 50 5.60 -15.20 -20.51
C GLU A 50 4.73 -16.22 -21.31
N PRO A 51 4.34 -16.05 -22.60
CA PRO A 51 3.45 -17.02 -23.26
C PRO A 51 3.95 -18.47 -23.27
N SER A 52 5.25 -18.67 -23.50
CA SER A 52 5.86 -20.02 -23.60
C SER A 52 5.93 -20.74 -22.25
N THR A 53 6.19 -19.99 -21.19
CA THR A 53 6.22 -20.48 -19.81
C THR A 53 4.80 -20.72 -19.30
N ASP A 54 3.88 -19.79 -19.57
CA ASP A 54 2.49 -19.88 -19.17
C ASP A 54 1.78 -21.10 -19.78
N ALA A 55 2.15 -21.49 -21.01
CA ALA A 55 1.63 -22.68 -21.67
C ALA A 55 1.94 -23.99 -20.93
N LYS A 56 3.01 -24.03 -20.14
CA LYS A 56 3.49 -25.23 -19.43
C LYS A 56 2.86 -25.41 -18.05
N MET A 57 2.16 -24.41 -17.52
CA MET A 57 1.58 -24.46 -16.18
C MET A 57 0.05 -24.62 -16.24
N THR A 58 -0.49 -25.47 -15.37
CA THR A 58 -1.90 -25.87 -15.33
C THR A 58 -2.83 -24.66 -15.17
N ARG A 59 -2.40 -23.69 -14.36
CA ARG A 59 -3.14 -22.48 -14.03
C ARG A 59 -3.19 -21.45 -15.17
N THR A 60 -2.11 -21.35 -15.96
CA THR A 60 -1.92 -20.24 -16.91
C THR A 60 -2.04 -20.66 -18.37
N ARG A 61 -2.06 -21.96 -18.68
CA ARG A 61 -2.25 -22.47 -20.05
C ARG A 61 -3.52 -21.98 -20.75
N ASN A 62 -4.52 -21.58 -19.98
CA ASN A 62 -5.79 -21.07 -20.50
C ASN A 62 -5.81 -19.55 -20.71
N ARG A 63 -4.69 -18.84 -20.49
CA ARG A 63 -4.61 -17.38 -20.69
C ARG A 63 -4.90 -17.00 -22.15
N PRO A 64 -5.54 -15.84 -22.40
CA PRO A 64 -5.95 -15.44 -23.76
C PRO A 64 -4.80 -15.41 -24.78
N LEU A 65 -3.61 -14.95 -24.37
CA LEU A 65 -2.44 -14.87 -25.24
C LEU A 65 -1.78 -16.23 -25.51
N VAL A 66 -1.84 -17.16 -24.57
CA VAL A 66 -1.35 -18.53 -24.76
C VAL A 66 -2.24 -19.28 -25.76
N ARG A 67 -3.55 -19.07 -25.66
CA ARG A 67 -4.54 -19.71 -26.55
C ARG A 67 -4.67 -19.05 -27.91
N GLY A 68 -4.00 -17.92 -28.15
CA GLY A 68 -4.13 -17.14 -29.39
C GLY A 68 -5.51 -16.51 -29.58
N LEU A 69 -6.29 -16.31 -28.51
CA LEU A 69 -7.62 -15.68 -28.58
C LEU A 69 -7.54 -14.17 -28.85
N LEU A 70 -6.40 -13.56 -28.55
CA LEU A 70 -6.10 -12.15 -28.79
C LEU A 70 -4.77 -12.03 -29.53
N SER A 71 -4.70 -11.07 -30.47
CA SER A 71 -3.44 -10.76 -31.13
C SER A 71 -2.48 -10.07 -30.17
N THR A 72 -1.17 -10.33 -30.32
CA THR A 72 -0.13 -9.65 -29.55
C THR A 72 -0.21 -8.13 -29.68
N ARG A 73 -0.55 -7.64 -30.88
CA ARG A 73 -0.76 -6.20 -31.14
C ARG A 73 -1.90 -5.63 -30.30
N ALA A 74 -3.04 -6.31 -30.25
CA ALA A 74 -4.18 -5.86 -29.44
C ALA A 74 -3.84 -5.82 -27.94
N ALA A 75 -3.11 -6.82 -27.43
CA ALA A 75 -2.68 -6.83 -26.04
C ALA A 75 -1.66 -5.73 -25.71
N VAL A 76 -0.72 -5.43 -26.62
CA VAL A 76 0.20 -4.30 -26.44
C VAL A 76 -0.55 -2.98 -26.43
N MET A 77 -1.49 -2.77 -27.37
CA MET A 77 -2.31 -1.55 -27.40
C MET A 77 -3.13 -1.41 -26.12
N PHE A 78 -3.72 -2.49 -25.60
CA PHE A 78 -4.43 -2.48 -24.33
C PHE A 78 -3.51 -2.12 -23.16
N ALA A 79 -2.31 -2.72 -23.09
CA ALA A 79 -1.35 -2.43 -22.03
C ALA A 79 -0.89 -0.96 -22.04
N VAL A 80 -0.61 -0.39 -23.22
CA VAL A 80 -0.19 1.01 -23.36
C VAL A 80 -1.35 1.96 -23.04
N ALA A 81 -2.55 1.69 -23.57
CA ALA A 81 -3.72 2.52 -23.30
C ALA A 81 -4.04 2.57 -21.80
N THR A 82 -4.08 1.41 -21.14
CA THR A 82 -4.33 1.33 -19.70
C THR A 82 -3.20 1.95 -18.86
N ALA A 83 -1.94 1.88 -19.29
CA ALA A 83 -0.84 2.58 -18.63
C ALA A 83 -1.02 4.11 -18.71
N LEU A 84 -1.24 4.64 -19.92
CA LEU A 84 -1.37 6.08 -20.13
C LEU A 84 -2.60 6.65 -19.42
N THR A 85 -3.75 6.00 -19.57
CA THR A 85 -4.99 6.43 -18.90
C THR A 85 -4.88 6.26 -17.39
N GLY A 86 -4.29 5.18 -16.89
CA GLY A 86 -4.11 4.94 -15.47
C GLY A 86 -3.19 5.95 -14.80
N VAL A 87 -1.99 6.16 -15.34
CA VAL A 87 -1.03 7.15 -14.84
C VAL A 87 -1.56 8.57 -15.00
N GLY A 88 -2.22 8.88 -16.12
CA GLY A 88 -2.87 10.18 -16.33
C GLY A 88 -3.98 10.45 -15.31
N ALA A 89 -4.84 9.46 -15.04
CA ALA A 89 -5.89 9.57 -14.02
C ALA A 89 -5.32 9.86 -12.62
N LEU A 90 -4.21 9.20 -12.25
CA LEU A 90 -3.52 9.47 -10.99
C LEU A 90 -2.89 10.86 -10.95
N TYR A 91 -2.30 11.31 -12.06
CA TYR A 91 -1.63 12.61 -12.15
C TYR A 91 -2.61 13.77 -12.00
N PHE A 92 -3.74 13.72 -12.73
CA PHE A 92 -4.73 14.79 -12.71
C PHE A 92 -5.70 14.72 -11.53
N GLY A 93 -6.02 13.51 -11.06
CA GLY A 93 -7.06 13.30 -10.04
C GLY A 93 -6.56 13.13 -8.61
N VAL A 94 -5.27 12.83 -8.42
CA VAL A 94 -4.69 12.58 -7.10
C VAL A 94 -3.50 13.50 -6.85
N ASN A 95 -2.33 13.18 -7.42
CA ASN A 95 -1.13 14.02 -7.42
C ASN A 95 -0.01 13.37 -8.28
N PRO A 96 1.01 14.16 -8.68
CA PRO A 96 2.16 13.66 -9.45
C PRO A 96 2.92 12.52 -8.77
N THR A 97 3.08 12.56 -7.44
CA THR A 97 3.81 11.54 -6.68
C THR A 97 3.16 10.16 -6.84
N VAL A 98 1.84 10.06 -6.65
CA VAL A 98 1.09 8.80 -6.81
C VAL A 98 1.11 8.32 -8.26
N ALA A 99 1.09 9.24 -9.23
CA ALA A 99 1.25 8.90 -10.64
C ALA A 99 2.63 8.31 -10.96
N CYS A 100 3.70 8.90 -10.42
CA CYS A 100 5.06 8.38 -10.52
C CYS A 100 5.17 6.98 -9.89
N LEU A 101 4.57 6.77 -8.72
CA LEU A 101 4.53 5.46 -8.06
C LEU A 101 3.78 4.42 -8.92
N GLY A 102 2.64 4.80 -9.51
CA GLY A 102 1.88 3.94 -10.42
C GLY A 102 2.68 3.55 -11.67
N GLY A 103 3.35 4.52 -12.30
CA GLY A 103 4.23 4.28 -13.45
C GLY A 103 5.46 3.43 -13.10
N ALA A 104 6.10 3.72 -11.97
CA ALA A 104 7.24 2.96 -11.48
C ALA A 104 6.84 1.51 -11.12
N ASN A 105 5.65 1.29 -10.57
CA ASN A 105 5.11 -0.05 -10.33
C ASN A 105 4.94 -0.85 -11.64
N ILE A 106 4.42 -0.22 -12.71
CA ILE A 106 4.35 -0.88 -14.03
C ILE A 106 5.75 -1.26 -14.51
N PHE A 107 6.72 -0.33 -14.43
CA PHE A 107 8.09 -0.56 -14.86
C PHE A 107 8.80 -1.66 -14.05
N ILE A 108 8.71 -1.62 -12.73
CA ILE A 108 9.33 -2.63 -11.86
C ILE A 108 8.68 -3.99 -12.10
N TYR A 109 7.35 -4.06 -12.15
CA TYR A 109 6.65 -5.34 -12.29
C TYR A 109 6.87 -5.97 -13.67
N ALA A 110 6.61 -5.21 -14.73
CA ALA A 110 6.70 -5.70 -16.11
C ALA A 110 8.15 -5.75 -16.60
N GLY A 111 8.91 -4.67 -16.41
CA GLY A 111 10.24 -4.49 -16.98
C GLY A 111 11.38 -5.16 -16.20
N MET A 112 11.26 -5.28 -14.87
CA MET A 112 12.32 -5.88 -14.04
C MET A 112 11.93 -7.24 -13.49
N TYR A 113 10.83 -7.31 -12.73
CA TYR A 113 10.40 -8.53 -12.04
C TYR A 113 10.12 -9.68 -13.00
N THR A 114 9.35 -9.43 -14.06
CA THR A 114 8.93 -10.47 -15.01
C THR A 114 10.11 -11.18 -15.71
N PRO A 115 11.07 -10.48 -16.36
CA PRO A 115 12.21 -11.16 -16.99
C PRO A 115 13.11 -11.88 -15.97
N MET A 116 13.27 -11.32 -14.77
CA MET A 116 14.11 -11.92 -13.74
C MET A 116 13.60 -13.24 -13.19
N LYS A 117 12.30 -13.56 -13.28
CA LYS A 117 11.78 -14.86 -12.85
C LYS A 117 12.48 -16.03 -13.56
N ALA A 118 12.92 -15.81 -14.80
CA ALA A 118 13.68 -16.80 -15.56
C ALA A 118 15.18 -16.84 -15.17
N MET A 119 15.72 -15.76 -14.58
CA MET A 119 17.14 -15.59 -14.31
C MET A 119 17.54 -15.96 -12.86
N SER A 120 16.75 -15.49 -11.89
CA SER A 120 17.13 -15.55 -10.48
C SER A 120 15.92 -15.63 -9.54
N ALA A 121 16.11 -16.34 -8.43
CA ALA A 121 15.18 -16.39 -7.31
C ALA A 121 15.06 -15.03 -6.58
N ALA A 122 15.96 -14.08 -6.85
CA ALA A 122 15.90 -12.70 -6.37
C ALA A 122 14.68 -11.92 -6.88
N ASN A 123 13.96 -12.45 -7.89
CA ASN A 123 12.74 -11.85 -8.41
C ASN A 123 11.72 -11.52 -7.32
N THR A 124 11.58 -12.35 -6.29
CA THR A 124 10.59 -12.13 -5.24
C THR A 124 10.85 -10.87 -4.42
N TRP A 125 12.12 -10.49 -4.20
CA TRP A 125 12.45 -9.26 -3.50
C TRP A 125 12.19 -8.03 -4.35
N LEU A 126 12.53 -8.08 -5.64
CA LEU A 126 12.32 -6.95 -6.54
C LEU A 126 10.84 -6.74 -6.86
N GLY A 127 10.07 -7.82 -7.00
CA GLY A 127 8.61 -7.76 -7.13
C GLY A 127 7.92 -7.25 -5.86
N ALA A 128 8.55 -7.43 -4.69
CA ALA A 128 8.03 -6.91 -3.42
C ALA A 128 8.34 -5.43 -3.18
N THR A 129 9.42 -4.90 -3.76
CA THR A 129 9.82 -3.50 -3.56
C THR A 129 8.75 -2.52 -4.03
N ALA A 130 8.28 -1.69 -3.11
CA ALA A 130 7.66 -0.42 -3.48
C ALA A 130 8.77 0.51 -4.01
N SER A 131 8.58 1.09 -5.19
CA SER A 131 9.46 2.15 -5.68
C SER A 131 9.27 3.39 -4.83
N GLY A 132 10.36 3.98 -4.37
CA GLY A 132 10.35 5.28 -3.73
C GLY A 132 11.78 5.68 -3.38
N ASP A 133 12.35 6.59 -4.14
CA ASP A 133 13.45 7.43 -3.69
C ASP A 133 13.04 8.15 -2.40
N GLY A 134 13.90 8.18 -1.38
CA GLY A 134 13.59 8.65 -0.02
C GLY A 134 13.12 10.12 0.12
N SER A 135 12.79 10.80 -0.97
CA SER A 135 12.25 12.16 -1.03
C SER A 135 10.74 12.25 -0.73
N TRP A 136 10.02 11.13 -0.62
CA TRP A 136 8.55 11.12 -0.44
C TRP A 136 8.12 11.39 1.00
N ARG A 137 8.30 12.65 1.42
CA ARG A 137 7.91 13.18 2.73
C ARG A 137 6.41 13.05 3.04
N GLU A 138 5.57 12.79 2.05
CA GLU A 138 4.10 12.80 2.15
C GLU A 138 3.46 11.41 2.19
N LEU A 139 4.23 10.35 2.44
CA LEU A 139 3.66 9.01 2.53
C LEU A 139 2.80 8.86 3.80
N LEU A 140 1.50 9.03 3.56
CA LEU A 140 0.28 8.80 4.32
C LEU A 140 0.43 8.20 5.73
N LEU A 141 -0.33 8.83 6.66
CA LEU A 141 -0.82 8.40 7.98
C LEU A 141 -0.26 9.15 9.20
N ALA A 142 0.73 10.02 9.06
CA ALA A 142 1.23 10.80 10.19
C ALA A 142 0.65 12.23 10.17
N SER A 143 -0.04 12.61 11.25
CA SER A 143 -0.63 13.95 11.43
C SER A 143 0.42 15.04 11.67
N ASP A 144 1.68 14.66 11.87
CA ASP A 144 2.82 15.52 12.20
C ASP A 144 3.73 15.81 11.00
N GLY A 145 3.40 15.31 9.80
CA GLY A 145 4.25 15.45 8.61
C GLY A 145 5.50 14.54 8.63
N SER A 146 5.56 13.55 9.53
CA SER A 146 6.61 12.55 9.53
C SER A 146 6.32 11.45 8.49
N SER A 147 7.22 11.25 7.53
CA SER A 147 7.09 10.19 6.52
C SER A 147 7.24 8.77 7.09
N ILE A 148 7.58 8.66 8.37
CA ILE A 148 7.91 7.39 9.02
C ILE A 148 6.72 6.45 9.08
N GLY A 149 5.49 6.96 9.29
CA GLY A 149 4.28 6.14 9.31
C GLY A 149 4.01 5.44 7.96
N GLY A 150 4.14 6.17 6.85
CA GLY A 150 3.96 5.59 5.53
C GLY A 150 5.07 4.62 5.13
N TRP A 151 6.33 4.89 5.52
CA TRP A 151 7.43 3.94 5.34
C TRP A 151 7.26 2.65 6.14
N LEU A 152 6.74 2.74 7.38
CA LEU A 152 6.40 1.58 8.19
C LEU A 152 5.27 0.77 7.57
N MET A 153 4.24 1.45 7.02
CA MET A 153 3.16 0.78 6.30
C MET A 153 3.66 0.09 5.02
N ALA A 154 4.52 0.76 4.25
CA ALA A 154 5.18 0.17 3.09
C ALA A 154 6.03 -1.04 3.49
N GLY A 155 6.77 -0.96 4.60
CA GLY A 155 7.53 -2.06 5.18
C GLY A 155 6.64 -3.24 5.60
N LEU A 156 5.46 -2.96 6.15
CA LEU A 156 4.48 -3.99 6.54
C LEU A 156 3.90 -4.70 5.31
N LEU A 157 3.52 -3.95 4.27
CA LEU A 157 3.07 -4.52 2.99
C LEU A 157 4.19 -5.32 2.30
N PHE A 158 5.43 -4.83 2.34
CA PHE A 158 6.60 -5.52 1.81
C PHE A 158 6.84 -6.85 2.55
N ALA A 159 6.85 -6.81 3.88
CA ALA A 159 7.05 -7.99 4.71
C ALA A 159 5.95 -9.04 4.49
N TRP A 160 4.70 -8.62 4.31
CA TRP A 160 3.56 -9.50 4.04
C TRP A 160 3.74 -10.38 2.81
N GLN A 161 4.33 -9.86 1.74
CA GLN A 161 4.39 -10.58 0.47
C GLN A 161 5.17 -11.89 0.57
N PHE A 162 6.18 -11.96 1.44
CA PHE A 162 7.04 -13.13 1.57
C PHE A 162 6.33 -14.36 2.15
N PRO A 163 5.74 -14.34 3.36
CA PRO A 163 5.04 -15.51 3.88
C PRO A 163 3.86 -15.92 3.00
N HIS A 164 3.21 -14.96 2.32
CA HIS A 164 2.13 -15.26 1.38
C HIS A 164 2.63 -15.95 0.10
N PHE A 165 3.56 -15.34 -0.64
CA PHE A 165 4.04 -15.84 -1.92
C PHE A 165 4.88 -17.12 -1.78
N MET A 166 5.73 -17.21 -0.76
CA MET A 166 6.57 -18.39 -0.53
C MET A 166 5.74 -19.63 -0.18
N ALA A 167 4.58 -19.43 0.46
CA ALA A 167 3.63 -20.50 0.72
C ALA A 167 2.76 -20.84 -0.50
N LEU A 168 2.32 -19.84 -1.28
CA LEU A 168 1.54 -20.04 -2.52
C LEU A 168 2.33 -20.77 -3.61
N SER A 169 3.63 -20.51 -3.70
CA SER A 169 4.51 -21.11 -4.72
C SER A 169 4.87 -22.57 -4.42
N TRP A 170 4.66 -23.06 -3.19
CA TRP A 170 5.05 -24.40 -2.76
C TRP A 170 4.30 -25.55 -3.46
N PRO A 171 2.95 -25.53 -3.58
CA PRO A 171 2.20 -26.59 -4.26
C PRO A 171 2.49 -26.67 -5.76
N ILE A 172 2.81 -25.54 -6.39
CA ILE A 172 3.05 -25.41 -7.84
C ILE A 172 4.54 -25.42 -8.22
N ARG A 173 5.43 -25.77 -7.28
CA ARG A 173 6.89 -25.73 -7.46
C ARG A 173 7.40 -26.60 -8.61
N GLU A 174 6.78 -27.76 -8.84
CA GLU A 174 7.15 -28.66 -9.93
C GLU A 174 6.76 -28.09 -11.29
N GLU A 175 5.63 -27.37 -11.38
CA GLU A 175 5.25 -26.65 -12.59
C GLU A 175 6.22 -25.51 -12.87
N TYR A 176 6.67 -24.77 -11.84
CA TYR A 176 7.72 -23.76 -12.01
C TYR A 176 9.02 -24.35 -12.55
N LYS A 177 9.43 -25.51 -12.02
CA LYS A 177 10.63 -26.24 -12.48
C LYS A 177 10.48 -26.70 -13.93
N ALA A 178 9.33 -27.28 -14.30
CA ALA A 178 9.03 -27.72 -15.66
C ALA A 178 8.96 -26.55 -16.66
N ALA A 179 8.49 -25.39 -16.21
CA ALA A 179 8.43 -24.18 -17.02
C ALA A 179 9.79 -23.46 -17.15
N GLY A 180 10.80 -23.86 -16.38
CA GLY A 180 12.14 -23.28 -16.39
C GLY A 180 12.31 -22.03 -15.54
N LEU A 181 11.33 -21.72 -14.67
CA LEU A 181 11.37 -20.54 -13.79
C LEU A 181 12.18 -20.84 -12.54
N ARG A 182 13.11 -19.94 -12.18
CA ARG A 182 14.04 -20.13 -11.04
C ARG A 182 13.46 -19.58 -9.74
N MET A 183 12.48 -20.28 -9.17
CA MET A 183 11.82 -19.90 -7.92
C MET A 183 12.48 -20.54 -6.69
N LEU A 184 12.46 -19.84 -5.54
CA LEU A 184 13.00 -20.36 -4.28
C LEU A 184 12.34 -21.66 -3.82
N ALA A 185 11.03 -21.78 -4.08
CA ALA A 185 10.23 -22.93 -3.68
C ALA A 185 10.79 -24.29 -4.13
N TRP A 186 11.47 -24.37 -5.28
CA TRP A 186 12.11 -25.62 -5.74
C TRP A 186 13.64 -25.55 -5.75
N THR A 187 14.25 -24.38 -5.97
CA THR A 187 15.72 -24.26 -6.00
C THR A 187 16.34 -24.44 -4.61
N ASN A 188 15.69 -23.92 -3.56
CA ASN A 188 16.12 -24.13 -2.18
C ASN A 188 14.92 -24.06 -1.21
N PRO A 189 14.17 -25.17 -1.04
CA PRO A 189 13.04 -25.29 -0.12
C PRO A 189 13.32 -24.80 1.31
N ALA A 190 14.49 -25.13 1.85
CA ALA A 190 14.87 -24.75 3.21
C ALA A 190 15.05 -23.23 3.34
N ARG A 191 15.64 -22.57 2.32
CA ARG A 191 15.72 -21.10 2.28
C ARG A 191 14.34 -20.47 2.06
N ASN A 192 13.47 -21.06 1.24
CA ASN A 192 12.09 -20.61 1.04
C ASN A 192 11.34 -20.51 2.38
N ALA A 193 11.35 -21.59 3.17
CA ALA A 193 10.72 -21.63 4.49
C ALA A 193 11.36 -20.63 5.48
N ARG A 194 12.69 -20.52 5.50
CA ARG A 194 13.37 -19.55 6.38
C ARG A 194 13.06 -18.11 6.03
N VAL A 195 12.96 -17.77 4.74
CA VAL A 195 12.59 -16.42 4.30
C VAL A 195 11.15 -16.12 4.71
N ALA A 196 10.21 -17.03 4.46
CA ALA A 196 8.83 -16.89 4.92
C ALA A 196 8.75 -16.62 6.44
N LEU A 197 9.42 -17.46 7.25
CA LEU A 197 9.42 -17.32 8.70
C LEU A 197 10.08 -16.01 9.17
N ARG A 198 11.21 -15.62 8.59
CA ARG A 198 11.91 -14.36 8.94
C ARG A 198 11.00 -13.16 8.74
N TYR A 199 10.29 -13.09 7.61
CA TYR A 199 9.38 -11.99 7.34
C TYR A 199 8.11 -12.06 8.18
N SER A 200 7.59 -13.26 8.52
CA SER A 200 6.51 -13.40 9.50
C SER A 200 6.90 -12.87 10.88
N ILE A 201 8.12 -13.15 11.34
CA ILE A 201 8.61 -12.63 12.62
C ILE A 201 8.83 -11.10 12.54
N ALA A 202 9.29 -10.59 11.39
CA ALA A 202 9.51 -9.16 11.17
C ALA A 202 8.23 -8.31 11.30
N PHE A 203 7.03 -8.90 11.20
CA PHE A 203 5.78 -8.19 11.48
C PHE A 203 5.69 -7.66 12.91
N ILE A 204 6.20 -8.42 13.88
CA ILE A 204 6.09 -8.05 15.30
C ILE A 204 6.77 -6.70 15.57
N PRO A 205 8.06 -6.49 15.24
CA PRO A 205 8.69 -5.18 15.43
C PRO A 205 8.09 -4.10 14.51
N LEU A 206 7.56 -4.43 13.33
CA LEU A 206 6.89 -3.44 12.46
C LEU A 206 5.57 -2.93 13.07
N CYS A 207 4.75 -3.81 13.65
CA CYS A 207 3.52 -3.43 14.35
C CYS A 207 3.83 -2.60 15.61
N VAL A 208 4.87 -2.96 16.36
CA VAL A 208 5.34 -2.17 17.51
C VAL A 208 5.86 -0.80 17.06
N ALA A 209 6.63 -0.74 15.96
CA ALA A 209 7.14 0.51 15.42
C ALA A 209 6.01 1.45 14.93
N LEU A 210 4.91 0.91 14.38
CA LEU A 210 3.72 1.70 14.04
C LEU A 210 3.07 2.34 15.29
N CYS A 211 3.08 1.64 16.42
CA CYS A 211 2.60 2.18 17.69
C CYS A 211 3.54 3.28 18.22
N ALA A 212 4.85 3.02 18.20
CA ALA A 212 5.87 3.96 18.65
C ALA A 212 5.92 5.23 17.79
N ALA A 213 5.66 5.12 16.49
CA ALA A 213 5.54 6.23 15.54
C ALA A 213 4.22 7.01 15.69
N GLY A 214 3.34 6.63 16.62
CA GLY A 214 2.07 7.32 16.87
C GLY A 214 1.01 7.12 15.78
N VAL A 215 1.18 6.13 14.89
CA VAL A 215 0.22 5.81 13.82
C VAL A 215 -0.97 5.02 14.37
N THR A 216 -0.70 4.07 15.27
CA THR A 216 -1.69 3.22 15.94
C THR A 216 -1.55 3.30 17.46
N GLU A 217 -2.61 2.97 18.20
CA GLU A 217 -2.55 2.85 19.66
C GLU A 217 -1.70 1.65 20.13
N TRP A 218 -1.14 1.70 21.34
CA TRP A 218 -0.38 0.57 21.91
C TRP A 218 -1.21 -0.71 22.09
N SER A 219 -2.54 -0.59 22.16
CA SER A 219 -3.45 -1.72 22.13
C SER A 219 -3.32 -2.55 20.84
N PHE A 220 -2.92 -1.93 19.71
CA PHE A 220 -2.65 -2.62 18.45
C PHE A 220 -1.45 -3.55 18.51
N ALA A 221 -0.40 -3.18 19.23
CA ALA A 221 0.73 -4.08 19.44
C ALA A 221 0.28 -5.35 20.16
N VAL A 222 -0.62 -5.25 21.15
CA VAL A 222 -1.10 -6.41 21.92
C VAL A 222 -2.08 -7.27 21.10
N THR A 223 -3.05 -6.64 20.41
CA THR A 223 -4.07 -7.37 19.63
C THR A 223 -3.51 -7.99 18.36
N SER A 224 -2.44 -7.44 17.79
CA SER A 224 -1.79 -7.99 16.59
C SER A 224 -0.89 -9.20 16.88
N LEU A 225 -0.44 -9.41 18.12
CA LEU A 225 0.46 -10.52 18.49
C LEU A 225 -0.16 -11.91 18.22
N PRO A 226 -1.40 -12.23 18.64
CA PRO A 226 -2.04 -13.50 18.30
C PRO A 226 -2.17 -13.72 16.79
N VAL A 227 -2.49 -12.66 16.05
CA VAL A 227 -2.67 -12.68 14.60
C VAL A 227 -1.33 -12.93 13.89
N ASN A 228 -0.26 -12.27 14.35
CA ASN A 228 1.11 -12.50 13.86
C ASN A 228 1.65 -13.90 14.24
N GLY A 229 1.28 -14.42 15.41
CA GLY A 229 1.55 -15.81 15.80
C GLY A 229 0.88 -16.81 14.86
N TRP A 230 -0.39 -16.56 14.52
CA TRP A 230 -1.17 -17.37 13.58
C TRP A 230 -0.56 -17.40 12.16
N LEU A 231 -0.01 -16.28 11.68
CA LEU A 231 0.69 -16.18 10.39
C LEU A 231 1.83 -17.21 10.22
N SER A 232 2.45 -17.62 11.33
CA SER A 232 3.59 -18.53 11.31
C SER A 232 3.20 -19.99 11.03
N GLY A 233 1.91 -20.35 11.13
CA GLY A 233 1.47 -21.74 11.12
C GLY A 233 0.89 -22.27 9.80
N LEU A 234 0.21 -21.45 8.99
CA LEU A 234 -0.56 -21.95 7.84
C LEU A 234 -0.61 -20.98 6.66
N PHE A 235 -0.60 -21.50 5.42
CA PHE A 235 -0.80 -20.70 4.21
C PHE A 235 -2.11 -19.88 4.25
N TRP A 236 -3.21 -20.49 4.73
CA TRP A 236 -4.49 -19.82 4.90
C TRP A 236 -4.45 -18.67 5.92
N ALA A 237 -3.52 -18.71 6.86
CA ALA A 237 -3.25 -17.58 7.74
C ALA A 237 -2.83 -16.36 6.93
N SER A 238 -1.91 -16.51 5.97
CA SER A 238 -1.40 -15.38 5.18
C SER A 238 -2.46 -14.65 4.35
N VAL A 239 -3.54 -15.35 3.95
CA VAL A 239 -4.64 -14.79 3.14
C VAL A 239 -5.52 -13.86 3.97
N TRP A 240 -5.88 -14.28 5.18
CA TRP A 240 -6.75 -13.51 6.08
C TRP A 240 -5.98 -12.57 7.01
N HIS A 241 -4.70 -12.83 7.21
CA HIS A 241 -3.83 -12.07 8.11
C HIS A 241 -3.77 -10.58 7.75
N LEU A 242 -3.44 -10.24 6.50
CA LEU A 242 -3.33 -8.83 6.12
C LEU A 242 -4.66 -8.07 6.20
N PRO A 243 -5.79 -8.59 5.67
CA PRO A 243 -7.09 -7.94 5.89
C PRO A 243 -7.42 -7.73 7.37
N VAL A 244 -7.18 -8.73 8.23
CA VAL A 244 -7.46 -8.62 9.67
C VAL A 244 -6.55 -7.58 10.33
N VAL A 245 -5.25 -7.59 10.03
CA VAL A 245 -4.30 -6.60 10.56
C VAL A 245 -4.66 -5.19 10.09
N MET A 246 -5.05 -5.02 8.83
CA MET A 246 -5.48 -3.72 8.29
C MET A 246 -6.78 -3.24 8.92
N VAL A 247 -7.76 -4.13 9.14
CA VAL A 247 -9.00 -3.80 9.86
C VAL A 247 -8.70 -3.42 11.30
N LEU A 248 -7.83 -4.16 12.00
CA LEU A 248 -7.41 -3.81 13.36
C LEU A 248 -6.68 -2.47 13.41
N ALA A 249 -5.80 -2.20 12.45
CA ALA A 249 -5.09 -0.92 12.34
C ALA A 249 -6.05 0.24 12.08
N LEU A 250 -7.10 0.03 11.28
CA LEU A 250 -8.17 1.01 11.09
C LEU A 250 -8.96 1.19 12.39
N LEU A 251 -9.39 0.11 13.02
CA LEU A 251 -10.15 0.10 14.29
C LEU A 251 -9.39 0.73 15.46
N GLN A 252 -8.07 0.66 15.47
CA GLN A 252 -7.22 1.19 16.55
C GLN A 252 -6.35 2.37 16.09
N LYS A 253 -6.80 3.06 15.04
CA LYS A 253 -6.19 4.31 14.61
C LYS A 253 -6.27 5.34 15.74
N LYS A 254 -5.16 6.06 15.96
CA LYS A 254 -5.03 7.04 17.05
C LYS A 254 -6.19 8.05 17.07
N GLY A 255 -6.83 8.19 18.22
CA GLY A 255 -7.99 9.08 18.43
C GLY A 255 -9.29 8.64 17.74
N MET A 256 -9.37 7.45 17.14
CA MET A 256 -10.62 7.00 16.52
C MET A 256 -11.69 6.62 17.56
N TRP A 257 -11.30 5.94 18.63
CA TRP A 257 -12.22 5.63 19.74
C TRP A 257 -12.65 6.86 20.50
N SER A 258 -11.78 7.86 20.68
CA SER A 258 -12.13 9.15 21.26
C SER A 258 -13.16 9.88 20.39
N ARG A 259 -13.00 9.89 19.05
CA ARG A 259 -14.00 10.47 18.14
C ARG A 259 -15.33 9.72 18.14
N VAL A 260 -15.30 8.39 18.16
CA VAL A 260 -16.52 7.56 18.24
C VAL A 260 -17.22 7.79 19.58
N TRP A 261 -16.47 7.85 20.67
CA TRP A 261 -16.99 8.13 22.00
C TRP A 261 -17.63 9.52 22.07
N ASN A 262 -16.95 10.56 21.58
CA ASN A 262 -17.48 11.93 21.56
C ASN A 262 -18.71 12.06 20.64
N SER A 263 -18.75 11.33 19.52
CA SER A 263 -19.91 11.29 18.62
C SER A 263 -21.11 10.52 19.17
N VAL A 264 -20.88 9.54 20.05
CA VAL A 264 -21.93 8.71 20.65
C VAL A 264 -22.43 9.31 21.96
N MET A 265 -21.54 9.91 22.75
CA MET A 265 -21.85 10.47 24.06
C MET A 265 -22.26 11.94 24.01
N GLY A 266 -22.12 12.63 22.86
CA GLY A 266 -22.50 14.04 22.74
C GLY A 266 -21.86 14.88 23.83
N SER A 267 -20.53 14.96 23.85
CA SER A 267 -19.84 15.82 24.82
C SER A 267 -19.81 17.25 24.28
N ASP A 268 -20.73 18.09 24.79
CA ASP A 268 -20.67 19.55 24.75
C ASP A 268 -19.47 20.04 25.61
N GLU A 269 -18.24 19.69 25.22
CA GLU A 269 -17.02 20.16 25.89
C GLU A 269 -16.41 21.40 25.21
N ASP A 270 -17.02 21.91 24.14
CA ASP A 270 -16.54 23.10 23.41
C ASP A 270 -17.14 24.43 23.93
N GLU A 271 -17.97 24.44 24.99
CA GLU A 271 -18.59 25.69 25.50
C GLU A 271 -17.87 26.34 26.71
N TRP A 272 -16.82 25.73 27.28
CA TRP A 272 -16.22 26.23 28.54
C TRP A 272 -14.86 26.93 28.43
N GLU A 273 -14.25 27.01 27.23
CA GLU A 273 -12.98 27.75 27.05
C GLU A 273 -13.17 29.22 26.61
N ASP A 274 -14.36 29.62 26.16
CA ASP A 274 -14.60 30.99 25.69
C ASP A 274 -15.01 31.98 26.80
N ASP A 275 -15.52 31.52 27.94
CA ASP A 275 -16.01 32.40 29.02
C ASP A 275 -14.91 32.93 29.98
N GLU A 276 -13.70 32.35 29.98
CA GLU A 276 -12.60 32.81 30.87
C GLU A 276 -11.75 33.96 30.28
N LEU A 277 -11.91 34.31 28.99
CA LEU A 277 -11.10 35.33 28.33
C LEU A 277 -11.66 36.76 28.40
N ASP A 278 -12.91 36.94 28.85
CA ASP A 278 -13.57 38.26 28.90
C ASP A 278 -13.44 39.01 30.26
N GLU A 279 -12.82 38.40 31.29
CA GLU A 279 -12.62 39.03 32.62
C GLU A 279 -11.16 39.43 32.93
N MET A 280 -10.37 39.86 31.94
CA MET A 280 -9.07 40.50 32.24
C MET A 280 -9.16 42.04 32.26
N PRO A 281 -8.76 42.70 33.37
CA PRO A 281 -8.82 44.15 33.47
C PRO A 281 -7.80 44.83 32.54
N VAL A 282 -8.29 45.70 31.67
CA VAL A 282 -7.51 46.51 30.72
C VAL A 282 -6.54 47.43 31.47
N THR A 283 -5.24 47.17 31.38
CA THR A 283 -4.19 48.08 31.87
C THR A 283 -4.04 49.28 30.92
N PRO A 284 -4.00 50.54 31.40
CA PRO A 284 -3.90 51.70 30.54
C PRO A 284 -2.49 51.88 29.93
N PRO A 285 -2.38 52.46 28.72
CA PRO A 285 -1.11 52.56 28.00
C PRO A 285 -0.16 53.64 28.59
N ALA A 286 1.14 53.34 28.58
CA ALA A 286 2.21 54.19 29.09
C ALA A 286 2.43 55.48 28.25
N PRO A 287 2.86 56.60 28.86
CA PRO A 287 3.01 57.88 28.18
C PRO A 287 4.22 57.89 27.23
N ARG A 288 4.01 58.37 26.01
CA ARG A 288 5.07 58.67 25.04
C ARG A 288 5.78 59.98 25.45
N ARG A 289 7.10 59.97 25.45
CA ARG A 289 7.93 61.19 25.50
C ARG A 289 7.91 61.93 24.16
#